data_AF-A0A233V282-F1
#
_entry.id   AF-A0A233V282-F1
#
_cell.length_a   1.000
_cell.length_b   1.000
_cell.length_c   1.000
_cell.angle_alpha   90.00
_cell.angle_beta   90.00
_cell.angle_gamma   90.00
#
_symmetry.space_group_name_H-M   'P 1'
#
loop_
_entity.id
_entity.type
_entity.pdbx_description
1 polymer ?
#
loop_
_entity_poly.entity_id
_entity_poly.type
_entity_poly.pdbx_seq_one_letter_code
_entity_poly.pdbx_strand_id
1 'polypeptide(L)'
;MKDRDIISERIVDGFVYDPKVLAQAVLEIAEYLGHTMQSPIFPAVFSLSQYLTWEEHDKLLDIFFEIARNKDEDIDFMSVKKKLIKGVPALSSLNDSCVASLIKLYARIYVPELYHFAMTSLNEYEFKIEGK
;
A
#
# COMPACT_ATOMS: atom_id res chain seq x y z
N MET A 1 -25.64 -8.09 -21.30
CA MET A 1 -25.01 -6.75 -21.24
C MET A 1 -26.07 -5.67 -20.98
N LYS A 2 -26.77 -5.69 -19.84
CA LYS A 2 -27.75 -4.65 -19.46
C LYS A 2 -27.63 -4.16 -18.02
N ASP A 3 -26.59 -4.57 -17.29
CA ASP A 3 -26.42 -4.26 -15.86
C ASP A 3 -25.29 -3.26 -15.58
N ARG A 4 -24.71 -2.63 -16.61
CA ARG A 4 -23.65 -1.62 -16.43
C ARG A 4 -24.16 -0.17 -16.38
N ASP A 5 -25.45 0.06 -16.63
CA ASP A 5 -26.04 1.40 -16.70
C ASP A 5 -26.71 1.86 -15.39
N ILE A 6 -26.79 0.99 -14.37
CA ILE A 6 -27.50 1.30 -13.11
C ILE A 6 -26.74 2.34 -12.26
N ILE A 7 -25.41 2.45 -12.43
CA ILE A 7 -24.60 3.42 -11.68
C ILE A 7 -24.66 4.81 -12.33
N SER A 8 -24.88 4.91 -13.65
CA SER A 8 -24.93 6.19 -14.36
C SER A 8 -26.24 6.95 -14.20
N GLU A 9 -27.34 6.29 -13.83
CA GLU A 9 -28.67 6.94 -13.72
C GLU A 9 -29.01 7.47 -12.32
N ARG A 10 -28.12 7.34 -11.33
CA ARG A 10 -28.29 7.89 -9.98
C ARG A 10 -27.27 8.96 -9.60
N ILE A 11 -26.88 9.81 -10.55
CA ILE A 11 -26.52 11.17 -10.17
C ILE A 11 -27.84 11.87 -9.86
N VAL A 12 -28.34 11.65 -8.64
CA VAL A 12 -29.46 12.42 -8.09
C VAL A 12 -28.91 13.83 -7.92
N ASP A 13 -29.46 14.80 -8.66
CA ASP A 13 -29.07 16.20 -8.57
C ASP A 13 -28.98 16.64 -7.10
N GLY A 14 -27.77 16.98 -6.65
CA GLY A 14 -27.49 17.43 -5.28
C GLY A 14 -27.12 16.34 -4.25
N PHE A 15 -27.07 15.06 -4.63
CA PHE A 15 -26.60 14.00 -3.73
C PHE A 15 -25.08 13.85 -3.79
N VAL A 16 -24.39 14.27 -2.73
CA VAL A 16 -22.96 14.05 -2.52
C VAL A 16 -22.80 12.91 -1.53
N TYR A 17 -22.14 11.82 -1.93
CA TYR A 17 -21.79 10.72 -1.03
C TYR A 17 -20.83 11.25 0.05
N ASP A 18 -21.07 10.90 1.32
CA ASP A 18 -20.11 11.17 2.39
C ASP A 18 -18.84 10.34 2.13
N PRO A 19 -17.66 10.97 1.91
CA PRO A 19 -16.41 10.26 1.65
C PRO A 19 -16.04 9.26 2.75
N LYS A 20 -16.49 9.49 4.01
CA LYS A 20 -16.27 8.57 5.12
C LYS A 20 -17.02 7.25 4.92
N VAL A 21 -18.24 7.31 4.40
CA VAL A 21 -19.05 6.11 4.11
C VAL A 21 -18.41 5.30 2.98
N LEU A 22 -17.88 5.99 1.95
CA LEU A 22 -17.15 5.32 0.87
C LEU A 22 -15.86 4.67 1.36
N ALA A 23 -15.06 5.40 2.15
CA ALA A 23 -13.83 4.87 2.74
C ALA A 23 -14.11 3.66 3.64
N GLN A 24 -15.14 3.75 4.49
CA GLN A 24 -15.55 2.65 5.37
C GLN A 24 -15.97 1.42 4.55
N ALA A 25 -16.80 1.58 3.52
CA ALA A 25 -17.21 0.47 2.67
C ALA A 25 -16.02 -0.20 1.97
N VAL A 26 -15.05 0.59 1.47
CA VAL A 26 -13.83 0.05 0.86
C VAL A 26 -13.00 -0.73 1.88
N LEU A 27 -12.84 -0.22 3.10
CA LEU A 27 -12.08 -0.88 4.16
C LEU A 27 -12.77 -2.18 4.61
N GLU A 28 -14.09 -2.19 4.77
CA GLU A 28 -14.85 -3.40 5.11
C GLU A 28 -14.74 -4.49 4.04
N ILE A 29 -14.85 -4.11 2.76
CA ILE A 29 -14.66 -5.04 1.64
C ILE A 29 -13.22 -5.56 1.63
N ALA A 30 -12.23 -4.68 1.85
CA ALA A 30 -10.83 -5.07 1.86
C ALA A 30 -10.53 -6.05 3.01
N GLU A 31 -11.01 -5.76 4.22
CA GLU A 31 -10.87 -6.64 5.39
C GLU A 31 -11.52 -8.01 5.12
N TYR A 32 -12.72 -8.03 4.54
CA TYR A 32 -13.39 -9.28 4.13
C TYR A 32 -12.54 -10.11 3.14
N LEU A 33 -11.80 -9.44 2.25
CA LEU A 33 -10.87 -10.07 1.31
C LEU A 33 -9.51 -10.44 1.93
N GLY A 34 -9.34 -10.24 3.24
CA GLY A 34 -8.11 -10.58 3.97
C GLY A 34 -7.05 -9.48 3.98
N HIS A 35 -7.42 -8.22 3.72
CA HIS A 35 -6.51 -7.09 3.87
C HIS A 35 -6.11 -6.90 5.33
N THR A 36 -4.81 -6.90 5.59
CA THR A 36 -4.23 -6.41 6.84
C THR A 36 -2.97 -5.60 6.53
N MET A 37 -2.41 -4.93 7.54
CA MET A 37 -1.14 -4.20 7.37
C MET A 37 0.05 -5.13 7.08
N GLN A 38 -0.02 -6.37 7.57
CA GLN A 38 0.97 -7.43 7.33
C GLN A 38 0.65 -8.27 6.08
N SER A 39 -0.54 -8.12 5.50
CA SER A 39 -0.95 -8.78 4.27
C SER A 39 -1.78 -7.82 3.42
N PRO A 40 -1.19 -6.72 2.93
CA PRO A 40 -1.95 -5.75 2.18
C PRO A 40 -2.24 -6.27 0.77
N ILE A 41 -3.41 -5.88 0.22
CA ILE A 41 -3.91 -6.41 -1.06
C ILE A 41 -3.69 -5.41 -2.20
N PHE A 42 -3.92 -4.12 -1.94
CA PHE A 42 -3.81 -3.05 -2.92
C PHE A 42 -3.15 -1.80 -2.32
N PRO A 43 -2.28 -1.10 -3.07
CA PRO A 43 -1.57 0.09 -2.59
C PRO A 43 -2.49 1.23 -2.16
N ALA A 44 -3.57 1.48 -2.91
CA ALA A 44 -4.53 2.53 -2.55
C ALA A 44 -5.27 2.21 -1.25
N VAL A 45 -5.60 0.94 -1.00
CA VAL A 45 -6.24 0.51 0.26
C VAL A 45 -5.26 0.63 1.43
N PHE A 46 -3.98 0.28 1.23
CA PHE A 46 -2.94 0.52 2.22
C PHE A 46 -2.79 2.01 2.54
N SER A 47 -2.75 2.87 1.52
CA SER A 47 -2.69 4.32 1.71
C SER A 47 -3.90 4.84 2.48
N LEU A 48 -5.09 4.33 2.15
CA LEU A 48 -6.32 4.68 2.85
C LEU A 48 -6.28 4.24 4.33
N SER A 49 -5.81 3.04 4.64
CA SER A 49 -5.73 2.53 6.02
C SER A 49 -4.69 3.27 6.87
N GLN A 50 -3.71 3.91 6.23
CA GLN A 50 -2.70 4.76 6.87
C GLN A 50 -3.04 6.26 6.82
N TYR A 51 -4.24 6.63 6.36
CA TYR A 51 -4.68 8.01 6.22
C TYR A 51 -3.73 8.88 5.38
N LEU A 52 -3.08 8.28 4.39
CA LEU A 52 -2.17 9.00 3.50
C LEU A 52 -2.94 9.93 2.58
N THR A 53 -2.37 11.09 2.30
CA THR A 53 -2.88 11.95 1.22
C THR A 53 -2.58 11.34 -0.15
N TRP A 54 -3.20 11.89 -1.19
CA TRP A 54 -2.90 11.48 -2.57
C TRP A 54 -1.43 11.75 -2.93
N GLU A 55 -0.90 12.89 -2.51
CA GLU A 55 0.50 13.26 -2.74
C GLU A 55 1.47 12.29 -2.04
N GLU A 56 1.12 11.85 -0.83
CA GLU A 56 1.90 10.83 -0.11
C GLU A 56 1.83 9.47 -0.81
N HIS A 57 0.67 9.07 -1.34
CA HIS A 57 0.51 7.87 -2.14
C HIS A 57 1.42 7.90 -3.40
N ASP A 58 1.34 8.96 -4.19
CA ASP A 58 2.16 9.12 -5.40
C ASP A 58 3.66 9.13 -5.06
N LYS A 59 4.03 9.76 -3.93
CA LYS A 59 5.41 9.80 -3.47
C LYS A 59 5.96 8.42 -3.10
N LEU A 60 5.14 7.50 -2.57
CA LEU A 60 5.57 6.12 -2.35
C LEU A 60 5.96 5.48 -3.68
N LEU A 61 5.12 5.64 -4.70
CA LEU A 61 5.37 5.09 -6.03
C LEU A 61 6.68 5.62 -6.62
N ASP A 62 6.92 6.93 -6.52
CA ASP A 62 8.17 7.56 -6.96
C ASP A 62 9.40 6.99 -6.25
N ILE A 63 9.34 6.81 -4.93
CA ILE A 63 10.44 6.23 -4.15
C ILE A 63 10.76 4.81 -4.62
N PHE A 64 9.74 3.97 -4.84
CA PHE A 64 9.96 2.60 -5.33
C PHE A 64 10.57 2.59 -6.73
N PHE A 65 10.12 3.46 -7.65
CA PHE A 65 10.75 3.59 -8.96
C PHE A 65 12.19 4.09 -8.89
N GLU A 66 12.48 5.02 -7.98
CA GLU A 66 13.85 5.50 -7.77
C GLU A 66 14.76 4.37 -7.27
N ILE A 67 14.30 3.57 -6.30
CA ILE A 67 15.04 2.41 -5.80
C ILE A 67 15.29 1.39 -6.93
N ALA A 68 14.27 1.08 -7.74
CA ALA A 68 14.40 0.13 -8.84
C ALA A 68 15.35 0.58 -9.96
N ARG A 69 15.48 1.89 -10.19
CA ARG A 69 16.38 2.45 -11.20
C ARG A 69 17.84 2.43 -10.75
N ASN A 70 18.11 2.53 -9.45
CA ASN A 70 19.46 2.51 -8.89
C ASN A 70 19.97 1.05 -8.72
N LYS A 71 20.20 0.38 -9.86
CA LYS A 71 20.61 -1.04 -9.92
C LYS A 71 22.01 -1.35 -9.35
N ASP A 72 22.79 -0.33 -9.04
CA ASP A 72 24.19 -0.45 -8.61
C ASP A 72 24.38 -0.50 -7.07
N GLU A 73 23.32 -0.29 -6.29
CA GLU A 73 23.35 -0.42 -4.83
C GLU A 73 22.78 -1.78 -4.41
N ASP A 74 23.50 -2.51 -3.55
CA ASP A 74 22.92 -3.66 -2.84
C ASP A 74 21.72 -3.16 -2.03
N ILE A 75 20.51 -3.44 -2.53
CA ILE A 75 19.27 -3.00 -1.91
C ILE A 75 19.12 -3.76 -0.58
N ASP A 76 19.14 -3.04 0.54
CA ASP A 76 18.87 -3.58 1.87
C ASP A 76 17.57 -3.03 2.46
N PHE A 77 16.94 -3.78 3.36
CA PHE A 77 15.67 -3.39 3.96
C PHE A 77 15.75 -2.06 4.73
N MET A 78 16.84 -1.83 5.47
CA MET A 78 16.97 -0.66 6.34
C MET A 78 17.14 0.63 5.54
N SER A 79 17.90 0.61 4.43
CA SER A 79 18.00 1.76 3.53
C SER A 79 16.66 2.09 2.87
N VAL A 80 15.93 1.07 2.38
CA VAL A 80 14.60 1.24 1.79
C VAL A 80 13.62 1.80 2.82
N LYS A 81 13.54 1.21 4.02
CA LYS A 81 12.69 1.71 5.11
C LYS A 81 12.99 3.17 5.45
N LYS A 82 14.27 3.52 5.58
CA LYS A 82 14.69 4.90 5.88
C LYS A 82 14.28 5.87 4.76
N LYS A 83 14.39 5.47 3.50
CA LYS A 83 13.97 6.27 2.34
C LYS A 83 12.47 6.47 2.31
N LEU A 84 11.69 5.41 2.56
CA LEU A 84 10.23 5.46 2.67
C LEU A 84 9.78 6.42 3.79
N ILE A 85 10.34 6.30 5.00
CA ILE A 85 9.97 7.17 6.13
C ILE A 85 10.39 8.62 5.89
N LYS A 86 11.55 8.86 5.28
CA LYS A 86 11.98 10.21 4.90
C LYS A 86 11.04 10.84 3.86
N GLY A 87 10.55 10.03 2.92
CA GLY A 87 9.61 10.46 1.91
C GLY A 87 8.20 10.69 2.45
N VAL A 88 7.70 9.76 3.25
CA VAL A 88 6.35 9.73 3.80
C VAL A 88 6.44 9.51 5.32
N PRO A 89 6.56 10.58 6.12
CA PRO A 89 6.75 10.49 7.57
C PRO A 89 5.62 9.76 8.31
N ALA A 90 4.42 9.71 7.74
CA ALA A 90 3.29 8.96 8.28
C ALA A 90 3.59 7.47 8.48
N LEU A 91 4.55 6.90 7.73
CA LEU A 91 4.98 5.50 7.87
C LEU A 91 5.88 5.24 9.09
N SER A 92 6.31 6.27 9.82
CA SER A 92 7.25 6.13 10.94
C SER A 92 6.73 5.28 12.10
N SER A 93 5.41 5.18 12.26
CA SER A 93 4.76 4.36 13.28
C SER A 93 4.69 2.88 12.90
N LEU A 94 5.00 2.51 11.65
CA LEU A 94 4.93 1.13 11.19
C LEU A 94 6.10 0.31 11.71
N ASN A 95 5.76 -0.89 12.19
CA ASN A 95 6.76 -1.90 12.50
C ASN A 95 7.39 -2.48 11.22
N ASP A 96 8.49 -3.21 11.37
CA ASP A 96 9.26 -3.74 10.24
C ASP A 96 8.44 -4.69 9.36
N SER A 97 7.56 -5.49 9.96
CA SER A 97 6.69 -6.42 9.24
C SER A 97 5.71 -5.70 8.31
N CYS A 98 5.08 -4.62 8.79
CA CYS A 98 4.19 -3.78 7.97
C CYS A 98 4.97 -3.10 6.84
N VAL A 99 6.18 -2.61 7.09
CA VAL A 99 7.01 -1.99 6.05
C VAL A 99 7.47 -3.02 5.03
N ALA A 100 7.89 -4.22 5.45
CA ALA A 100 8.26 -5.31 4.54
C ALA A 100 7.08 -5.71 3.64
N SER A 101 5.89 -5.79 4.23
CA SER A 101 4.65 -6.11 3.50
C SER A 101 4.26 -5.03 2.49
N LEU A 102 4.48 -3.76 2.82
CA LEU A 102 4.34 -2.64 1.89
C LEU A 102 5.31 -2.75 0.70
N ILE A 103 6.58 -3.08 0.97
CA ILE A 103 7.58 -3.26 -0.10
C ILE A 103 7.17 -4.41 -1.03
N LYS A 104 6.77 -5.56 -0.47
CA LYS A 104 6.27 -6.71 -1.25
C LYS A 104 5.05 -6.35 -2.09
N LEU A 105 4.13 -5.57 -1.54
CA LEU A 105 2.93 -5.12 -2.25
C LEU A 105 3.29 -4.29 -3.49
N TYR A 106 4.14 -3.28 -3.33
CA TYR A 106 4.55 -2.41 -4.44
C TYR A 106 5.39 -3.16 -5.47
N ALA A 107 6.29 -4.04 -5.03
CA ALA A 107 7.08 -4.88 -5.91
C ALA A 107 6.21 -5.84 -6.76
N ARG A 108 5.13 -6.37 -6.18
CA ARG A 108 4.20 -7.27 -6.87
C ARG A 108 3.31 -6.54 -7.88
N ILE A 109 2.90 -5.31 -7.61
CA ILE A 109 1.84 -4.63 -8.38
C ILE A 109 2.40 -3.58 -9.34
N TYR A 110 3.39 -2.78 -8.91
CA TYR A 110 3.84 -1.61 -9.64
C TYR A 110 5.29 -1.66 -10.10
N VAL A 111 6.17 -2.32 -9.35
CA VAL A 111 7.63 -2.27 -9.60
C VAL A 111 8.24 -3.68 -9.63
N PRO A 112 8.01 -4.47 -10.71
CA PRO A 112 8.46 -5.86 -10.81
C PRO A 112 9.97 -6.05 -10.66
N GLU A 113 10.77 -5.04 -10.92
CA GLU A 113 12.23 -5.05 -10.73
C GLU A 113 12.63 -5.31 -9.28
N LEU A 114 11.80 -4.91 -8.33
CA LEU A 114 12.02 -5.16 -6.90
C LEU A 114 11.48 -6.52 -6.44
N TYR A 115 10.83 -7.29 -7.32
CA TYR A 115 10.16 -8.52 -6.93
C TYR A 115 11.11 -9.55 -6.32
N HIS A 116 12.28 -9.76 -6.93
CA HIS A 116 13.27 -10.70 -6.41
C HIS A 116 13.72 -10.28 -5.00
N PHE A 117 14.18 -9.04 -4.83
CA PHE A 117 14.54 -8.48 -3.52
C PHE A 117 13.41 -8.67 -2.49
N ALA A 118 12.17 -8.31 -2.85
CA ALA A 118 11.05 -8.35 -1.94
C ALA A 118 10.67 -9.78 -1.50
N MET A 119 10.81 -10.78 -2.36
CA MET A 119 10.39 -12.15 -2.08
C MET A 119 11.51 -13.03 -1.48
N THR A 120 12.78 -12.65 -1.65
CA THR A 120 13.91 -13.42 -1.10
C THR A 120 14.49 -12.77 0.15
N SER A 121 14.64 -11.45 0.16
CA SER A 121 15.48 -10.74 1.14
C SER A 121 14.69 -10.19 2.33
N LEU A 122 13.35 -10.24 2.28
CA LEU A 122 12.51 -9.65 3.32
C LEU A 122 11.88 -10.68 4.28
N ASN A 123 12.13 -11.98 4.08
CA ASN A 123 11.45 -13.04 4.83
C ASN A 123 11.75 -13.01 6.34
N GLU A 124 12.94 -12.52 6.73
CA GLU A 124 13.30 -12.36 8.14
C GLU A 124 12.49 -11.26 8.87
N TYR A 125 11.89 -10.33 8.12
CA TYR A 125 11.07 -9.24 8.67
C TYR A 125 9.58 -9.61 8.71
N GLU A 126 9.19 -10.76 8.13
CA GLU A 126 7.80 -11.22 8.09
C GLU A 126 7.30 -11.81 9.41
N PHE A 127 8.21 -12.26 10.28
CA PHE A 127 7.84 -13.00 11.50
C PHE A 127 8.53 -12.46 12.76
N LYS A 128 7.95 -11.39 13.32
CA LYS A 128 7.68 -11.36 14.75
C LYS A 128 6.18 -11.39 14.94
N ILE A 129 5.62 -12.59 14.99
CA ILE A 129 4.34 -12.79 15.67
C ILE A 129 4.61 -12.30 17.09
N GLU A 130 3.98 -11.22 17.52
CA GLU A 130 3.94 -10.87 18.94
C GLU A 130 3.37 -12.10 19.64
N GLY A 131 4.24 -12.81 20.37
CA GLY A 131 3.84 -13.92 21.21
C GLY A 131 2.73 -13.43 22.13
N LYS A 132 1.61 -14.13 22.09
CA LYS A 132 0.55 -14.00 23.09
C LYS A 132 1.10 -14.15 24.50
#